data_AF-A0A1U7XK18-F1
#
_entry.id   AF-A0A1U7XK18-F1
#
_cell.length_a   1.000
_cell.length_b   1.000
_cell.length_c   1.000
_cell.angle_alpha   90.00
_cell.angle_beta   90.00
_cell.angle_gamma   90.00
#
_symmetry.space_group_name_H-M   'P 1'
#
loop_
_entity.id
_entity.type
_entity.pdbx_description
1 polymer ?
#
loop_
_entity_poly.entity_id
_entity_poly.type
_entity_poly.pdbx_seq_one_letter_code
_entity_poly.pdbx_strand_id
1 'polypeptide(L)'
;MGDSSSNTTPYVHELTSPLSLIPSDIPGISLVSVSFSGTGFGGWKRNMIVSLSAKNKIGFIDGSCTKPDETSPQYRQWDKCNNIVISWLTNSLSQDIAEIVQYSETTESIWKQLNNRYETVSGTKVFEIKRDPLTRDPQMLLPTLINLRNLGMSCRSCATVMLVLVLLKKVSEKKRKKIKFINF
;
A
#
# COMPACT_ATOMS: atom_id res chain seq x y z
N MET A 1 17.22 35.30 35.15
CA MET A 1 15.97 34.59 35.48
C MET A 1 15.37 34.10 34.18
N GLY A 2 15.33 32.79 33.98
CA GLY A 2 14.58 32.19 32.88
C GLY A 2 13.08 32.21 33.20
N ASP A 3 12.27 32.12 32.16
CA ASP A 3 11.24 31.09 32.03
C ASP A 3 10.72 31.10 30.59
N SER A 4 11.22 30.13 29.82
CA SER A 4 10.69 29.77 28.51
C SER A 4 9.42 28.94 28.72
N SER A 5 8.25 29.57 28.62
CA SER A 5 6.98 28.85 28.52
C SER A 5 6.83 28.25 27.12
N SER A 6 7.20 26.98 26.97
CA SER A 6 6.84 26.17 25.82
C SER A 6 5.35 25.81 25.89
N ASN A 7 4.49 26.71 25.39
CA ASN A 7 3.10 26.38 25.08
C ASN A 7 3.05 25.50 23.82
N THR A 8 3.28 24.20 23.98
CA THR A 8 2.87 23.21 22.96
C THR A 8 1.49 22.69 23.35
N THR A 9 0.51 22.95 22.49
CA THR A 9 -0.91 22.69 22.74
C THR A 9 -1.22 21.18 22.86
N PRO A 10 -2.15 20.76 23.75
CA PRO A 10 -2.51 19.35 23.97
C PRO A 10 -3.00 18.62 22.71
N TYR A 11 -3.48 19.36 21.72
CA TYR A 11 -4.03 18.86 20.45
C TYR A 11 -3.00 18.16 19.56
N VAL A 12 -1.72 18.57 19.63
CA VAL A 12 -0.67 18.01 18.75
C VAL A 12 -0.25 16.62 19.20
N HIS A 13 -0.26 16.37 20.51
CA HIS A 13 0.13 15.08 21.09
C HIS A 13 -0.93 13.99 20.89
N GLU A 14 -2.20 14.39 20.66
CA GLU A 14 -3.29 13.46 20.37
C GLU A 14 -3.24 12.96 18.93
N LEU A 15 -2.90 13.82 17.96
CA LEU A 15 -2.84 13.46 16.53
C LEU A 15 -1.70 12.51 16.15
N THR A 16 -0.68 12.39 17.00
CA THR A 16 0.44 11.45 16.83
C THR A 16 0.16 10.09 17.47
N SER A 17 -0.96 9.92 18.17
CA SER A 17 -1.34 8.62 18.73
C SER A 17 -1.77 7.65 17.62
N PRO A 18 -1.31 6.38 17.64
CA PRO A 18 -1.79 5.34 16.74
C PRO A 18 -3.30 5.08 16.84
N LEU A 19 -3.94 5.48 17.94
CA LEU A 19 -5.39 5.30 18.15
C LEU A 19 -6.21 6.50 17.63
N SER A 20 -5.58 7.56 17.16
CA SER A 20 -6.31 8.75 16.69
C SER A 20 -6.75 8.61 15.25
N LEU A 21 -8.00 8.98 14.97
CA LEU A 21 -8.54 9.01 13.61
C LEU A 21 -8.55 10.44 13.10
N ILE A 22 -8.11 10.62 11.87
CA ILE A 22 -8.20 11.91 11.18
C ILE A 22 -9.37 11.91 10.20
N PRO A 23 -9.91 13.08 9.80
CA PRO A 23 -11.06 13.14 8.89
C PRO A 23 -10.86 12.45 7.53
N SER A 24 -9.61 12.22 7.10
CA SER A 24 -9.29 11.49 5.87
C SER A 24 -9.23 9.96 6.06
N ASP A 25 -9.46 9.44 7.28
CA ASP A 25 -9.50 8.02 7.57
C ASP A 25 -10.87 7.43 7.24
N ILE A 26 -11.12 7.24 5.94
CA ILE A 26 -12.40 6.73 5.42
C ILE A 26 -12.28 5.21 5.23
N PRO A 27 -13.20 4.37 5.74
CA PRO A 27 -13.10 2.91 5.58
C PRO A 27 -13.12 2.45 4.11
N GLY A 28 -14.03 3.01 3.29
CA GLY A 28 -14.33 2.54 1.93
C GLY A 28 -13.29 2.84 0.84
N ILE A 29 -12.07 3.26 1.19
CA ILE A 29 -10.98 3.47 0.21
C ILE A 29 -9.99 2.32 0.24
N SER A 30 -9.36 2.02 -0.91
CA SER A 30 -8.16 1.19 -0.94
C SER A 30 -6.92 2.05 -0.71
N LEU A 31 -6.02 1.61 0.15
CA LEU A 31 -4.73 2.27 0.41
C LEU A 31 -3.66 1.97 -0.64
N VAL A 32 -3.93 1.02 -1.55
CA VAL A 32 -3.01 0.60 -2.60
C VAL A 32 -3.73 0.62 -3.95
N SER A 33 -2.99 0.96 -5.00
CA SER A 33 -3.56 1.11 -6.36
C SER A 33 -3.87 -0.22 -7.04
N VAL A 34 -3.20 -1.30 -6.65
CA VAL A 34 -3.36 -2.64 -7.23
C VAL A 34 -3.77 -3.58 -6.10
N SER A 35 -4.98 -4.12 -6.19
CA SER A 35 -5.47 -5.11 -5.24
C SER A 35 -4.71 -6.42 -5.37
N PHE A 36 -4.53 -7.12 -4.26
CA PHE A 36 -3.90 -8.43 -4.23
C PHE A 36 -4.86 -9.50 -4.73
N SER A 37 -4.47 -10.20 -5.80
CA SER A 37 -5.24 -11.27 -6.44
C SER A 37 -4.59 -12.66 -6.28
N GLY A 38 -3.68 -12.82 -5.31
CA GLY A 38 -2.96 -14.07 -5.07
C GLY A 38 -1.58 -14.13 -5.74
N THR A 39 -1.26 -13.19 -6.64
CA THR A 39 0.07 -13.02 -7.23
C THR A 39 0.70 -11.70 -6.78
N GLY A 40 2.04 -11.65 -6.72
CA GLY A 40 2.75 -10.43 -6.32
C GLY A 40 2.65 -10.06 -4.84
N PHE A 41 2.45 -11.04 -3.95
CA PHE A 41 2.25 -10.82 -2.51
C PHE A 41 3.29 -9.91 -1.87
N GLY A 42 4.59 -10.12 -2.17
CA GLY A 42 5.66 -9.28 -1.61
C GLY A 42 5.56 -7.79 -1.97
N GLY A 43 5.17 -7.48 -3.21
CA GLY A 43 4.97 -6.10 -3.66
C GLY A 43 3.75 -5.45 -3.01
N TRP A 44 2.64 -6.17 -2.97
CA TRP A 44 1.43 -5.71 -2.27
C TRP A 44 1.67 -5.53 -0.77
N LYS A 45 2.31 -6.50 -0.10
CA LYS A 45 2.68 -6.46 1.33
C LYS A 45 3.51 -5.21 1.63
N ARG A 46 4.51 -4.92 0.80
CA ARG A 46 5.35 -3.72 0.95
C ARG A 46 4.52 -2.44 0.81
N ASN A 47 3.62 -2.36 -0.18
CA ASN A 47 2.77 -1.19 -0.37
C ASN A 47 1.82 -0.97 0.82
N MET A 48 1.20 -2.02 1.35
CA MET A 48 0.35 -1.94 2.53
C MET A 48 1.11 -1.45 3.76
N ILE A 49 2.32 -1.99 4.01
CA ILE A 49 3.19 -1.54 5.11
C ILE A 49 3.48 -0.04 4.97
N VAL A 50 3.87 0.43 3.78
CA VAL A 50 4.17 1.85 3.55
C VAL A 50 2.95 2.74 3.80
N SER A 51 1.78 2.37 3.25
CA SER A 51 0.55 3.15 3.41
C SER A 51 0.08 3.20 4.86
N LEU A 52 0.14 2.08 5.61
CA LEU A 52 -0.25 2.05 7.02
C LEU A 52 0.73 2.82 7.89
N SER A 53 2.04 2.73 7.64
CA SER A 53 3.05 3.52 8.34
C SER A 53 2.85 5.03 8.13
N ALA A 54 2.53 5.45 6.90
CA ALA A 54 2.25 6.87 6.61
C ALA A 54 1.00 7.39 7.35
N LYS A 55 0.08 6.50 7.73
CA LYS A 55 -1.13 6.82 8.51
C LYS A 55 -0.97 6.51 10.01
N ASN A 56 0.24 6.15 10.46
CA ASN A 56 0.53 5.76 11.84
C ASN A 56 -0.34 4.58 12.35
N LYS A 57 -0.66 3.62 11.47
CA LYS A 57 -1.49 2.44 11.78
C LYS A 57 -0.74 1.11 11.66
N ILE A 58 0.58 1.14 11.45
CA ILE A 58 1.38 -0.09 11.30
C ILE A 58 1.25 -1.02 12.51
N GLY A 59 1.06 -0.44 13.71
CA GLY A 59 0.95 -1.21 14.94
C GLY A 59 -0.23 -2.18 15.01
N PHE A 60 -1.27 -1.99 14.17
CA PHE A 60 -2.41 -2.89 14.10
C PHE A 60 -2.12 -4.18 13.33
N ILE A 61 -1.09 -4.20 12.49
CA ILE A 61 -0.70 -5.41 11.73
C ILE A 61 0.49 -6.16 12.34
N ASP A 62 1.39 -5.46 13.04
CA ASP A 62 2.54 -6.07 13.71
C ASP A 62 2.28 -6.48 15.18
N GLY A 63 1.15 -6.05 15.75
CA GLY A 63 0.74 -6.37 17.11
C GLY A 63 1.28 -5.42 18.19
N SER A 64 2.04 -4.38 17.82
CA SER A 64 2.52 -3.37 18.78
C SER A 64 1.40 -2.48 19.32
N CYS A 65 0.29 -2.33 18.60
CA CYS A 65 -0.95 -1.73 19.11
C CYS A 65 -1.89 -2.83 19.63
N THR A 66 -1.61 -3.34 20.83
CA THR A 66 -2.36 -4.43 21.45
C THR A 66 -3.81 -4.06 21.74
N LYS A 67 -4.72 -5.04 21.62
CA LYS A 67 -6.12 -4.89 21.99
C LYS A 67 -6.22 -4.61 23.50
N PRO A 68 -6.76 -3.45 23.92
CA PRO A 68 -6.98 -3.17 25.34
C PRO A 68 -8.06 -4.10 25.93
N ASP A 69 -8.10 -4.18 27.26
CA ASP A 69 -9.23 -4.78 27.96
C ASP A 69 -10.53 -4.04 27.64
N GLU A 70 -11.68 -4.72 27.61
CA GLU A 70 -12.97 -4.11 27.28
C GLU A 70 -13.40 -3.01 28.27
N THR A 71 -12.89 -3.05 29.51
CA THR A 71 -13.12 -2.03 30.53
C THR A 71 -12.24 -0.78 30.35
N SER A 72 -11.21 -0.85 29.50
CA SER A 72 -10.30 0.25 29.24
C SER A 72 -11.02 1.42 28.55
N PRO A 73 -10.75 2.68 28.95
CA PRO A 73 -11.27 3.85 28.24
C PRO A 73 -10.75 3.94 26.80
N GLN A 74 -9.65 3.28 26.45
CA GLN A 74 -9.10 3.25 25.10
C GLN A 74 -9.74 2.19 24.20
N TYR A 75 -10.49 1.23 24.75
CA TYR A 75 -11.04 0.08 24.01
C TYR A 75 -11.84 0.51 22.78
N ARG A 76 -12.81 1.41 22.97
CA ARG A 76 -13.70 1.88 21.89
C ARG A 76 -12.92 2.59 20.78
N GLN A 77 -11.85 3.29 21.12
CA GLN A 77 -11.05 4.01 20.14
C GLN A 77 -10.13 3.07 19.37
N TRP A 78 -9.55 2.10 20.06
CA TRP A 78 -8.79 1.01 19.44
C TRP A 78 -9.68 0.21 18.47
N ASP A 79 -10.90 -0.15 18.87
CA ASP A 79 -11.83 -0.93 18.06
C ASP A 79 -12.21 -0.19 16.75
N LYS A 80 -12.51 1.11 16.84
CA LYS A 80 -12.75 1.94 15.65
C LYS A 80 -11.56 1.96 14.69
N CYS A 81 -10.35 2.13 15.23
CA CYS A 81 -9.14 2.11 14.40
C CYS A 81 -8.92 0.74 13.76
N ASN A 82 -9.08 -0.34 14.54
CA ASN A 82 -8.97 -1.70 14.04
C ASN A 82 -9.96 -1.94 12.88
N ASN A 83 -11.22 -1.54 13.02
CA ASN A 83 -12.24 -1.69 11.97
C ASN A 83 -11.94 -0.87 10.70
N ILE A 84 -11.36 0.32 10.85
CA ILE A 84 -10.90 1.11 9.69
C ILE A 84 -9.75 0.41 8.97
N VAL A 85 -8.77 -0.12 9.71
CA VAL A 85 -7.62 -0.80 9.11
C VAL A 85 -8.04 -2.13 8.48
N ILE A 86 -8.98 -2.87 9.08
CA ILE A 86 -9.63 -4.03 8.46
C ILE A 86 -10.24 -3.62 7.11
N SER A 87 -11.03 -2.53 7.07
CA SER A 87 -11.67 -2.09 5.83
C SER A 87 -10.64 -1.75 4.73
N TRP A 88 -9.57 -1.04 5.07
CA TRP A 88 -8.48 -0.77 4.12
C TRP A 88 -7.79 -2.03 3.62
N LEU A 89 -7.57 -2.98 4.52
CA LEU A 89 -6.93 -4.24 4.21
C LEU A 89 -7.83 -5.06 3.28
N THR A 90 -9.11 -5.24 3.60
CA THR A 90 -10.05 -6.01 2.78
C THR A 90 -10.33 -5.36 1.43
N ASN A 91 -10.42 -4.02 1.36
CA ASN A 91 -10.60 -3.28 0.10
C ASN A 91 -9.37 -3.38 -0.83
N SER A 92 -8.21 -3.76 -0.28
CA SER A 92 -6.99 -4.00 -1.04
C SER A 92 -6.84 -5.43 -1.56
N LEU A 93 -7.83 -6.30 -1.32
CA LEU A 93 -7.83 -7.71 -1.74
C LEU A 93 -8.81 -7.90 -2.91
N SER A 94 -8.59 -8.93 -3.73
CA SER A 94 -9.64 -9.45 -4.60
C SER A 94 -10.76 -10.07 -3.77
N GLN A 95 -11.97 -10.11 -4.32
CA GLN A 95 -13.15 -10.62 -3.62
C GLN A 95 -12.93 -12.01 -3.00
N ASP A 96 -12.41 -12.96 -3.77
CA ASP A 96 -12.14 -14.33 -3.31
C ASP A 96 -11.20 -14.39 -2.10
N ILE A 97 -10.25 -13.45 -1.99
CA ILE A 97 -9.30 -13.40 -0.87
C ILE A 97 -9.91 -12.65 0.32
N ALA A 98 -10.70 -11.61 0.07
CA ALA A 98 -11.43 -10.92 1.12
C ALA A 98 -12.42 -11.85 1.84
N GLU A 99 -13.09 -12.75 1.11
CA GLU A 99 -14.00 -13.74 1.68
C GLU A 99 -13.32 -14.72 2.66
N ILE A 100 -12.03 -15.05 2.42
CA ILE A 100 -11.25 -15.93 3.30
C ILE A 100 -11.06 -15.31 4.69
N VAL A 101 -10.93 -13.98 4.75
CA VAL A 101 -10.55 -13.27 5.99
C VAL A 101 -11.72 -12.55 6.66
N GLN A 102 -12.92 -12.58 6.05
CA GLN A 102 -14.08 -11.76 6.41
C GLN A 102 -14.54 -11.88 7.87
N TYR A 103 -14.32 -13.03 8.52
CA TYR A 103 -14.75 -13.29 9.90
C TYR A 103 -13.67 -13.00 10.95
N SER A 104 -12.54 -12.42 10.54
CA SER A 104 -11.46 -12.12 11.46
C SER A 104 -11.76 -10.84 12.23
N GLU A 105 -11.72 -10.91 13.55
CA GLU A 105 -12.04 -9.78 14.43
C GLU A 105 -10.93 -8.71 14.48
N THR A 106 -9.68 -9.09 14.23
CA THR A 106 -8.53 -8.19 14.34
C THR A 106 -7.76 -8.08 13.04
N THR A 107 -7.27 -6.88 12.78
CA THR A 107 -6.37 -6.59 11.66
C THR A 107 -5.14 -7.51 11.71
N GLU A 108 -4.57 -7.70 12.89
CA GLU A 108 -3.42 -8.59 13.12
C GLU A 108 -3.71 -10.03 12.69
N SER A 109 -4.90 -10.55 12.99
CA SER A 109 -5.31 -11.90 12.58
C SER A 109 -5.38 -12.03 11.06
N ILE A 110 -6.01 -11.06 10.38
CA ILE A 110 -6.07 -11.03 8.91
C ILE A 110 -4.65 -11.01 8.34
N TRP A 111 -3.79 -10.13 8.89
CA TRP A 111 -2.41 -10.00 8.43
C TRP A 111 -1.65 -11.32 8.57
N LYS A 112 -1.73 -11.99 9.73
CA LYS A 112 -1.10 -13.30 9.95
C LYS A 112 -1.60 -14.36 8.97
N GLN A 113 -2.92 -14.44 8.75
CA GLN A 113 -3.50 -15.40 7.81
C GLN A 113 -2.97 -15.20 6.38
N LEU A 114 -2.89 -13.96 5.91
CA LEU A 114 -2.36 -13.64 4.58
C LEU A 114 -0.87 -14.00 4.46
N ASN A 115 -0.06 -13.65 5.46
CA ASN A 115 1.36 -14.00 5.46
C ASN A 115 1.57 -15.52 5.46
N ASN A 116 0.91 -16.24 6.36
CA ASN A 116 1.01 -17.70 6.42
C ASN A 116 0.64 -18.38 5.10
N ARG A 117 -0.35 -17.84 4.38
CA ARG A 117 -0.83 -18.42 3.13
C ARG A 117 0.05 -18.10 1.92
N TYR A 118 0.58 -16.88 1.82
CA TYR A 118 1.19 -16.37 0.58
C TYR A 118 2.69 -16.07 0.66
N GLU A 119 3.28 -15.99 1.86
CA GLU A 119 4.71 -15.77 2.05
C GLU A 119 5.54 -16.99 1.58
N THR A 120 5.07 -18.21 1.82
CA THR A 120 5.73 -19.45 1.35
C THR A 120 5.57 -19.69 -0.16
N VAL A 121 4.38 -19.39 -0.71
CA VAL A 121 4.08 -19.63 -2.14
C VAL A 121 4.88 -18.68 -3.05
N SER A 122 5.13 -17.46 -2.59
CA SER A 122 5.94 -16.48 -3.32
C SER A 122 7.44 -16.79 -3.32
N GLY A 123 7.97 -17.46 -2.28
CA GLY A 123 9.35 -17.95 -2.28
C GLY A 123 9.59 -19.13 -3.22
N THR A 124 8.59 -20.02 -3.38
CA THR A 124 8.74 -21.26 -4.16
C THR A 124 8.60 -21.00 -5.68
N LYS A 125 7.73 -20.09 -6.10
CA LYS A 125 7.57 -19.72 -7.54
C LYS A 125 8.74 -18.95 -8.14
N VAL A 126 9.65 -18.40 -7.32
CA VAL A 126 10.85 -17.69 -7.82
C VAL A 126 11.91 -18.68 -8.33
N PHE A 127 11.83 -19.97 -7.96
CA PHE A 127 12.81 -20.98 -8.37
C PHE A 127 12.37 -21.89 -9.53
N GLU A 128 11.11 -21.85 -9.96
CA GLU A 128 10.63 -22.65 -11.10
C GLU A 128 10.77 -21.97 -12.47
N ILE A 129 11.19 -20.70 -12.52
CA ILE A 129 11.54 -20.02 -13.77
C ILE A 129 13.06 -19.92 -13.90
N LYS A 130 13.75 -21.07 -13.93
CA LYS A 130 15.13 -21.12 -14.46
C LYS A 130 15.63 -22.50 -14.87
N ARG A 131 14.86 -23.28 -15.63
CA ARG A 131 15.42 -24.34 -16.49
C ARG A 131 14.53 -24.60 -17.71
N ASP A 132 14.61 -23.73 -18.70
CA ASP A 132 14.42 -24.14 -20.09
C ASP A 132 15.71 -23.81 -20.86
N PRO A 133 16.44 -24.81 -21.38
CA PRO A 133 17.70 -24.60 -22.10
C PRO A 133 17.53 -24.27 -23.59
N LEU A 134 16.33 -23.93 -24.05
CA LEU A 134 16.06 -23.68 -25.47
C LEU A 134 15.77 -22.20 -25.74
N THR A 135 16.81 -21.40 -25.83
CA THR A 135 16.86 -20.17 -26.67
C THR A 135 18.30 -19.67 -26.75
N ARG A 136 19.18 -20.47 -27.38
CA ARG A 136 20.32 -19.92 -28.10
C ARG A 136 19.87 -19.68 -29.55
N ASP A 137 19.30 -18.51 -29.82
CA ASP A 137 19.44 -17.91 -31.14
C ASP A 137 19.20 -16.39 -31.07
N PRO A 138 20.25 -15.56 -31.19
CA PRO A 138 20.12 -14.11 -31.11
C PRO A 138 19.85 -13.50 -32.49
N GLN A 139 18.77 -13.86 -33.20
CA GLN A 139 18.37 -13.19 -34.47
C GLN A 139 16.86 -13.18 -34.79
N MET A 140 15.98 -12.93 -33.82
CA MET A 140 14.58 -12.54 -34.13
C MET A 140 14.05 -11.48 -33.15
N LEU A 141 14.33 -10.21 -33.45
CA LEU A 141 13.67 -9.03 -32.86
C LEU A 141 13.36 -8.09 -34.03
N LEU A 142 12.22 -8.19 -34.72
CA LEU A 142 10.91 -7.55 -34.47
C LEU A 142 10.14 -7.71 -35.81
N PRO A 143 8.79 -7.81 -35.91
CA PRO A 143 7.87 -6.82 -35.32
C PRO A 143 6.47 -7.35 -34.92
N THR A 144 5.94 -6.89 -33.79
CA THR A 144 4.47 -6.74 -33.62
C THR A 144 4.20 -5.74 -32.50
N LEU A 145 4.43 -4.46 -32.80
CA LEU A 145 3.61 -3.41 -32.24
C LEU A 145 2.44 -3.25 -33.19
N ILE A 146 1.21 -3.56 -32.76
CA ILE A 146 -0.03 -2.86 -33.14
C ILE A 146 -1.17 -3.35 -32.24
N ASN A 147 -1.89 -2.37 -31.71
CA ASN A 147 -3.23 -2.42 -31.10
C ASN A 147 -3.41 -3.06 -29.71
N LEU A 148 -3.45 -2.20 -28.70
CA LEU A 148 -4.68 -1.99 -27.90
C LEU A 148 -4.67 -0.55 -27.35
N ARG A 149 -4.83 0.42 -28.26
CA ARG A 149 -5.35 1.74 -27.94
C ARG A 149 -6.85 1.66 -28.23
N ASN A 150 -7.64 1.31 -27.22
CA ASN A 150 -9.08 1.62 -27.06
C ASN A 150 -9.72 0.68 -26.02
N LEU A 151 -9.49 0.94 -24.73
CA LEU A 151 -10.56 0.80 -23.74
C LEU A 151 -10.63 2.12 -22.98
N GLY A 152 -11.64 2.92 -23.33
CA GLY A 152 -11.97 4.13 -22.61
C GLY A 152 -12.51 3.77 -21.22
N MET A 153 -11.72 4.07 -20.19
CA MET A 153 -12.22 4.15 -18.82
C MET A 153 -12.33 5.62 -18.45
N SER A 154 -13.54 6.15 -18.61
CA SER A 154 -13.95 7.40 -17.98
C SER A 154 -14.00 7.16 -16.47
N CYS A 155 -13.02 7.69 -15.73
CA CYS A 155 -13.08 7.72 -14.27
C CYS A 155 -12.64 9.10 -13.77
N ARG A 156 -13.53 9.74 -13.00
CA ARG A 156 -13.58 11.17 -12.66
C ARG A 156 -12.48 11.68 -11.69
N SER A 157 -11.26 11.18 -11.79
CA SER A 157 -10.08 11.79 -11.13
C SER A 157 -8.92 12.04 -12.13
N CYS A 158 -9.27 12.33 -13.38
CA CYS A 158 -8.33 12.49 -14.48
C CYS A 158 -7.37 13.70 -14.31
N ALA A 159 -7.76 14.74 -13.56
CA ALA A 159 -6.89 15.90 -13.36
C ALA A 159 -5.59 15.56 -12.59
N THR A 160 -5.68 14.76 -11.52
CA THR A 160 -4.52 14.42 -10.68
C THR A 160 -3.59 13.44 -11.40
N VAL A 161 -4.14 12.46 -12.11
CA VAL A 161 -3.35 11.51 -12.91
C VAL A 161 -2.66 12.22 -14.09
N MET A 162 -3.35 13.16 -14.76
CA MET A 162 -2.74 13.96 -15.83
C MET A 162 -1.66 14.90 -15.29
N LEU A 163 -1.85 15.51 -14.12
CA LEU A 163 -0.81 16.32 -13.45
C LEU A 163 0.42 15.48 -13.11
N VAL A 164 0.24 14.28 -12.54
CA VAL A 164 1.37 13.40 -12.20
C VAL A 164 2.09 12.93 -13.48
N LEU A 165 1.37 12.54 -14.54
CA LEU A 165 2.00 12.15 -15.80
C LEU A 165 2.73 13.32 -16.48
N VAL A 166 2.17 14.54 -16.44
CA VAL A 166 2.81 15.75 -16.98
C VAL A 166 4.05 16.13 -16.16
N LEU A 167 3.99 16.03 -14.83
CA LEU A 167 5.14 16.29 -13.96
C LEU A 167 6.24 15.25 -14.14
N LEU A 168 5.90 13.96 -14.22
CA LEU A 168 6.86 12.90 -14.51
C LEU A 168 7.50 13.06 -15.89
N LYS A 169 6.73 13.50 -16.90
CA LYS A 169 7.26 13.81 -18.24
C LYS A 169 8.21 15.00 -18.21
N LYS A 170 7.87 16.08 -17.50
CA LYS A 170 8.75 17.25 -17.28
C LYS A 170 10.02 16.88 -16.51
N VAL A 171 9.93 16.04 -15.48
CA VAL A 171 11.09 15.56 -14.71
C VAL A 171 11.99 14.67 -15.57
N SER A 172 11.41 13.79 -16.40
CA SER A 172 12.15 12.97 -17.37
C SER A 172 12.86 13.83 -18.42
N GLU A 173 12.19 14.85 -18.97
CA GLU A 173 12.79 15.76 -19.96
C GLU A 173 13.90 16.63 -19.35
N LYS A 174 13.70 17.12 -18.10
CA LYS A 174 14.73 17.87 -17.38
C LYS A 174 15.96 17.01 -17.07
N LYS A 175 15.77 15.74 -16.70
CA LYS A 175 16.88 14.77 -16.55
C LYS A 175 17.59 14.49 -17.88
N ARG A 176 16.84 14.31 -18.99
CA ARG A 176 17.43 14.11 -20.33
C ARG A 176 18.25 15.30 -20.81
N LYS A 177 17.79 16.53 -20.58
CA LYS A 177 18.55 17.74 -20.94
C LYS A 177 19.80 17.92 -20.07
N LYS A 178 19.74 17.56 -18.79
CA LYS A 178 20.89 17.62 -17.87
C LYS A 178 21.98 16.60 -18.22
N ILE A 179 21.59 15.39 -18.66
CA ILE A 179 22.53 14.35 -19.12
C ILE A 179 23.25 14.79 -20.42
N LYS A 180 22.55 15.48 -21.34
CA LYS A 180 23.19 16.02 -22.56
C LYS A 180 24.17 17.17 -22.28
N PHE A 181 24.07 17.85 -21.15
CA PHE A 181 24.94 18.98 -20.78
C PHE A 181 26.20 18.55 -20.01
N ILE A 182 26.29 17.29 -19.57
CA ILE A 182 27.45 16.74 -18.83
C ILE A 182 28.43 16.01 -19.78
N ASN A 183 28.03 15.74 -21.02
CA ASN A 183 28.84 15.07 -22.03
C ASN A 183 29.46 16.03 -23.08
N PHE A 184 29.76 17.28 -22.67
CA PHE A 184 30.54 18.23 -23.48
C PHE A 184 31.52 19.01 -22.58
#